data_AF-A0A7V9ASY0-F1
#
_entry.id   AF-A0A7V9ASY0-F1
#
_cell.length_a   1.000
_cell.length_b   1.000
_cell.length_c   1.000
_cell.angle_alpha   90.00
_cell.angle_beta   90.00
_cell.angle_gamma   90.00
#
_symmetry.space_group_name_H-M   'P 1'
#
loop_
_entity.id
_entity.type
_entity.pdbx_description
1 polymer ?
#
loop_
_entity_poly.entity_id
_entity_poly.type
_entity_poly.pdbx_seq_one_letter_code
_entity_poly.pdbx_strand_id
1 'polypeptide(L)'
;MRMLAKALTPAIARGAGAVLSVLLTAASLAAQAPEANVRRIIDGPQFKIATAFLEKDHDRFVRELITLTEVPAPPFKEKQRAEAVLALLREHAVSDVEMDGAGNVMGVWKGAGSGGEGRPMVAVLAHIDTV
;
A
#
# COMPACT_ATOMS: atom_id res chain seq x y z
N MET A 1 -67.21 3.70 -40.15
CA MET A 1 -67.42 4.98 -39.43
C MET A 1 -66.43 5.08 -38.28
N ARG A 2 -65.56 6.11 -38.34
CA ARG A 2 -65.01 6.95 -37.26
C ARG A 2 -64.60 6.25 -35.95
N MET A 3 -63.30 6.13 -35.71
CA MET A 3 -62.45 7.06 -34.91
C MET A 3 -62.62 6.88 -33.40
N LEU A 4 -61.53 6.54 -32.70
CA LEU A 4 -60.90 7.40 -31.69
C LEU A 4 -59.70 6.68 -31.06
N ALA A 5 -58.50 7.06 -31.50
CA ALA A 5 -57.26 6.83 -30.78
C ALA A 5 -57.27 7.72 -29.53
N LYS A 6 -57.21 7.12 -28.34
CA LYS A 6 -56.95 7.83 -27.09
C LYS A 6 -55.48 7.61 -26.73
N ALA A 7 -54.73 8.71 -26.80
CA ALA A 7 -53.32 8.76 -26.44
C ALA A 7 -53.12 8.25 -25.01
N LEU A 8 -52.31 7.20 -24.86
CA LEU A 8 -51.78 6.78 -23.58
C LEU A 8 -50.44 7.48 -23.39
N THR A 9 -50.43 8.51 -22.54
CA THR A 9 -49.24 9.23 -22.08
C THR A 9 -48.28 8.25 -21.35
N PRO A 10 -46.95 8.42 -21.43
CA PRO A 10 -46.01 7.51 -20.81
C PRO A 10 -45.85 7.87 -19.32
N ALA A 11 -46.60 7.22 -18.44
CA ALA A 11 -46.36 7.31 -16.99
C ALA A 11 -45.16 6.44 -16.53
N ILE A 12 -44.55 5.65 -17.42
CA ILE A 12 -43.54 4.63 -17.08
C ILE A 12 -42.12 5.21 -17.01
N ALA A 13 -41.86 6.37 -17.62
CA ALA A 13 -40.50 6.93 -17.72
C ALA A 13 -39.94 7.53 -16.40
N ARG A 14 -40.78 7.77 -15.38
CA ARG A 14 -40.35 8.43 -14.12
C ARG A 14 -39.81 7.47 -13.06
N GLY A 15 -40.23 6.19 -13.06
CA GLY A 15 -39.79 5.21 -12.06
C GLY A 15 -38.39 4.64 -12.34
N ALA A 16 -38.09 4.35 -13.60
CA ALA A 16 -36.79 3.80 -14.00
C ALA A 16 -35.65 4.80 -13.79
N GLY A 17 -35.88 6.10 -14.06
CA GLY A 17 -34.89 7.15 -13.83
C GLY A 17 -34.56 7.37 -12.35
N ALA A 18 -35.55 7.28 -11.46
CA ALA A 18 -35.34 7.42 -10.03
C ALA A 18 -34.59 6.20 -9.44
N VAL A 19 -34.96 4.99 -9.83
CA VAL A 19 -34.27 3.75 -9.38
C VAL A 19 -32.83 3.70 -9.90
N LEU A 20 -32.60 4.08 -11.17
CA LEU A 20 -31.26 4.15 -11.74
C LEU A 20 -30.42 5.24 -11.05
N SER A 21 -30.99 6.40 -10.74
CA SER A 21 -30.29 7.48 -10.02
C SER A 21 -29.94 7.10 -8.57
N VAL A 22 -30.82 6.38 -7.88
CA VAL A 22 -30.57 5.83 -6.53
C VAL A 22 -29.49 4.74 -6.55
N LEU A 23 -29.50 3.87 -7.57
CA LEU A 23 -28.47 2.84 -7.74
C LEU A 23 -27.09 3.44 -8.08
N LEU A 24 -27.05 4.46 -8.93
CA LEU A 24 -25.80 5.18 -9.26
C LEU A 24 -25.23 5.93 -8.04
N THR A 25 -26.07 6.58 -7.24
CA THR A 25 -25.61 7.27 -6.01
C THR A 25 -25.15 6.28 -4.93
N ALA A 26 -25.81 5.13 -4.77
CA ALA A 26 -25.36 4.10 -3.84
C ALA A 26 -24.01 3.48 -4.25
N ALA A 27 -23.78 3.28 -5.55
CA ALA A 27 -22.49 2.80 -6.07
C ALA A 27 -21.37 3.82 -5.87
N SER A 28 -21.64 5.12 -6.02
CA SER A 28 -20.69 6.19 -5.72
C SER A 28 -20.32 6.24 -4.23
N LEU A 29 -21.28 6.07 -3.31
CA LEU A 29 -21.00 6.01 -1.87
C LEU A 29 -20.12 4.81 -1.47
N ALA A 30 -20.37 3.63 -2.06
CA ALA A 30 -19.54 2.44 -1.82
C ALA A 30 -18.11 2.61 -2.35
N ALA A 31 -17.94 3.38 -3.44
CA ALA A 31 -16.63 3.74 -3.99
C ALA A 31 -15.92 4.88 -3.22
N GLN A 32 -16.66 5.67 -2.44
CA GLN A 32 -16.16 6.82 -1.67
C GLN A 32 -15.69 6.50 -0.25
N ALA A 33 -15.50 5.23 0.12
CA ALA A 33 -15.12 4.87 1.49
C ALA A 33 -13.66 4.41 1.70
N PRO A 34 -12.62 5.16 1.25
CA PRO A 34 -11.26 4.95 1.73
C PRO A 34 -11.19 4.86 3.27
N GLU A 35 -11.94 5.69 3.98
CA GLU A 35 -12.00 5.70 5.45
C GLU A 35 -12.51 4.38 6.04
N ALA A 36 -13.56 3.78 5.47
CA ALA A 36 -14.09 2.50 5.95
C ALA A 36 -13.08 1.36 5.69
N ASN A 37 -12.34 1.42 4.57
CA ASN A 37 -11.31 0.43 4.26
C ASN A 37 -10.10 0.54 5.18
N VAL A 38 -9.63 1.76 5.44
CA VAL A 38 -8.55 2.04 6.41
C VAL A 38 -8.98 1.58 7.80
N ARG A 39 -10.20 1.91 8.23
CA ARG A 39 -10.71 1.51 9.55
C ARG A 39 -10.73 0.00 9.72
N ARG A 40 -11.18 -0.74 8.70
CA ARG A 40 -11.16 -2.20 8.71
C ARG A 40 -9.76 -2.78 8.89
N ILE A 41 -8.74 -2.16 8.27
CA ILE A 41 -7.34 -2.58 8.43
C ILE A 41 -6.88 -2.31 9.87
N ILE A 42 -7.06 -1.09 10.36
CA ILE A 42 -6.63 -0.66 11.71
C ILE A 42 -7.27 -1.53 12.80
N ASP A 43 -8.55 -1.84 12.69
CA ASP A 43 -9.27 -2.66 13.68
C ASP A 43 -8.90 -4.16 13.58
N GLY A 44 -8.28 -4.56 12.47
CA GLY A 44 -7.92 -5.93 12.17
C GLY A 44 -6.79 -6.51 13.04
N PRO A 45 -6.76 -7.84 13.26
CA PRO A 45 -5.77 -8.47 14.12
C PRO A 45 -4.33 -8.33 13.59
N GLN A 46 -4.13 -8.35 12.28
CA GLN A 46 -2.80 -8.24 11.67
C GLN A 46 -2.17 -6.85 11.91
N PHE A 47 -2.98 -5.79 11.88
CA PHE A 47 -2.49 -4.44 12.19
C PHE A 47 -2.06 -4.34 13.66
N LYS A 48 -2.85 -4.90 14.59
CA LYS A 48 -2.52 -4.94 16.02
C LYS A 48 -1.23 -5.72 16.31
N ILE A 49 -1.02 -6.84 15.61
CA ILE A 49 0.24 -7.61 15.70
C ILE A 49 1.41 -6.76 15.19
N ALA A 50 1.24 -6.09 14.04
CA ALA A 50 2.27 -5.23 13.47
C ALA A 50 2.63 -4.06 14.40
N THR A 51 1.66 -3.35 14.98
CA THR A 51 1.92 -2.25 15.91
C THR A 51 2.56 -2.72 17.20
N ALA A 52 2.11 -3.85 17.77
CA ALA A 52 2.74 -4.43 18.96
C ALA A 52 4.19 -4.85 18.71
N PHE A 53 4.51 -5.36 17.51
CA PHE A 53 5.89 -5.61 17.10
C PHE A 53 6.70 -4.31 17.04
N LEU A 54 6.15 -3.25 16.43
CA LEU A 54 6.82 -1.95 16.34
C LEU A 54 7.13 -1.36 17.72
N GLU A 55 6.18 -1.46 18.65
CA GLU A 55 6.35 -1.01 20.04
C GLU A 55 7.41 -1.83 20.77
N LYS A 56 7.34 -3.16 20.68
CA LYS A 56 8.27 -4.07 21.35
C LYS A 56 9.71 -3.89 20.88
N ASP A 57 9.92 -3.65 19.59
CA ASP A 57 11.24 -3.57 18.98
C ASP A 57 11.77 -2.13 18.85
N HIS A 58 11.05 -1.13 19.38
CA HIS A 58 11.41 0.29 19.25
C HIS A 58 12.88 0.58 19.60
N ASP A 59 13.35 0.09 20.75
CA ASP A 59 14.73 0.32 21.19
C ASP A 59 15.77 -0.30 20.24
N ARG A 60 15.43 -1.43 19.59
CA ARG A 60 16.29 -2.04 18.58
C ARG A 60 16.38 -1.14 17.35
N PHE A 61 15.26 -0.65 16.84
CA PHE A 61 15.24 0.25 15.69
C PHE A 61 16.01 1.55 15.96
N VAL A 62 15.86 2.12 17.16
CA VAL A 62 16.62 3.32 17.56
C VAL A 62 18.12 3.04 17.54
N ARG A 63 18.57 1.91 18.10
CA ARG A 63 19.99 1.53 18.06
C ARG A 63 20.49 1.32 16.64
N GLU A 64 19.76 0.56 15.82
CA GLU A 64 20.12 0.30 14.42
C GLU A 64 20.20 1.61 13.62
N LEU A 65 19.24 2.53 13.82
CA LEU A 65 19.25 3.84 13.18
C LEU A 65 20.46 4.68 13.62
N ILE A 66 20.80 4.70 14.91
CA ILE A 66 22.01 5.38 15.40
C ILE A 66 23.24 4.80 14.73
N THR A 67 23.41 3.46 14.77
CA THR A 67 24.56 2.78 14.16
C THR A 67 24.70 3.08 12.67
N LEU A 68 23.60 3.07 11.91
CA LEU A 68 23.64 3.40 10.48
C LEU A 68 23.95 4.89 10.25
N THR A 69 23.40 5.78 11.08
CA THR A 69 23.56 7.23 10.89
C THR A 69 24.92 7.76 11.37
N GLU A 70 25.63 7.02 12.23
CA GLU A 70 27.01 7.30 12.60
C GLU A 70 28.01 7.05 11.46
N VAL A 71 27.64 6.30 10.41
CA VAL A 71 28.47 6.12 9.21
C VAL A 71 28.30 7.34 8.30
N PRO A 72 29.32 8.20 8.07
CA PRO A 72 29.17 9.36 7.20
C PRO A 72 28.76 8.97 5.78
N ALA A 73 27.73 9.62 5.24
CA ALA A 73 27.22 9.34 3.90
C ALA A 73 26.80 10.65 3.18
N PRO A 74 27.71 11.62 2.99
CA PRO A 74 27.36 12.80 2.20
C PRO A 74 27.03 12.38 0.75
N PRO A 75 26.36 13.24 -0.03
CA PRO A 75 25.91 12.87 -1.36
C PRO A 75 27.05 12.32 -2.24
N PHE A 76 26.79 11.17 -2.85
CA PHE A 76 27.71 10.38 -3.69
C PHE A 76 28.90 9.73 -2.95
N LYS A 77 28.86 9.64 -1.61
CA LYS A 77 29.86 8.94 -0.79
C LYS A 77 29.23 7.94 0.18
N GLU A 78 28.15 7.31 -0.21
CA GLU A 78 27.30 6.47 0.64
C GLU A 78 27.80 5.03 0.77
N LYS A 79 28.85 4.64 0.03
CA LYS A 79 29.29 3.24 -0.11
C LYS A 79 29.42 2.49 1.22
N GLN A 80 30.06 3.08 2.22
CA GLN A 80 30.26 2.42 3.51
C GLN A 80 28.93 2.15 4.23
N ARG A 81 27.98 3.10 4.16
CA ARG A 81 26.65 2.94 4.74
C ARG A 81 25.83 1.93 3.94
N ALA A 82 25.94 1.93 2.61
CA ALA A 82 25.32 0.93 1.75
C ALA A 82 25.78 -0.50 2.11
N GLU A 83 27.08 -0.70 2.38
CA GLU A 83 27.61 -1.99 2.82
C GLU A 83 27.01 -2.43 4.17
N ALA A 84 26.81 -1.50 5.12
CA ALA A 84 26.17 -1.78 6.39
C ALA A 84 24.67 -2.15 6.22
N VAL A 85 23.94 -1.43 5.37
CA VAL A 85 22.53 -1.74 5.04
C VAL A 85 22.43 -3.11 4.36
N LEU A 86 23.36 -3.43 3.45
CA LEU A 86 23.40 -4.73 2.78
C LEU A 86 23.59 -5.87 3.78
N ALA A 87 24.46 -5.69 4.78
CA ALA A 87 24.64 -6.67 5.85
C ALA A 87 23.35 -6.88 6.65
N LEU A 88 22.69 -5.80 7.07
CA LEU A 88 21.41 -5.88 7.79
C LEU A 88 20.31 -6.59 6.96
N LEU A 89 20.19 -6.29 5.67
CA LEU A 89 19.22 -6.98 4.81
C LEU A 89 19.50 -8.48 4.69
N ARG A 90 20.78 -8.89 4.69
CA ARG A 90 21.18 -10.31 4.65
C ARG A 90 20.95 -11.04 5.96
N GLU A 91 21.02 -10.35 7.09
CA GLU A 91 20.70 -10.91 8.41
C GLU A 91 19.20 -11.18 8.57
N HIS A 92 18.37 -10.42 7.87
CA HIS A 92 16.93 -10.63 7.83
C HIS A 92 16.53 -11.64 6.74
N ALA A 93 15.35 -12.25 6.87
CA ALA A 93 14.83 -13.26 5.93
C ALA A 93 14.33 -12.65 4.60
N VAL A 94 15.10 -11.73 4.04
CA VAL A 94 14.90 -11.09 2.74
C VAL A 94 15.68 -11.90 1.71
N SER A 95 15.06 -12.23 0.57
CA SER A 95 15.73 -12.94 -0.52
C SER A 95 16.28 -11.96 -1.55
N ASP A 96 17.13 -12.45 -2.46
CA ASP A 96 17.59 -11.67 -3.63
C ASP A 96 18.25 -10.34 -3.21
N VAL A 97 19.04 -10.38 -2.12
CA VAL A 97 19.69 -9.21 -1.53
C VAL A 97 20.98 -8.87 -2.28
N GLU A 98 21.01 -7.69 -2.89
CA GLU A 98 22.11 -7.24 -3.75
C GLU A 98 22.44 -5.75 -3.60
N MET A 99 23.60 -5.37 -4.13
CA MET A 99 24.00 -3.98 -4.33
C MET A 99 24.37 -3.79 -5.80
N ASP A 100 23.78 -2.79 -6.45
CA ASP A 100 24.07 -2.50 -7.86
C ASP A 100 25.37 -1.69 -8.04
N GLY A 101 25.73 -1.41 -9.29
CA GLY A 101 26.94 -0.63 -9.60
C GLY A 101 26.89 0.85 -9.18
N ALA A 102 25.70 1.38 -8.87
CA ALA A 102 25.52 2.73 -8.36
C ALA A 102 25.55 2.78 -6.82
N GLY A 103 25.55 1.63 -6.14
CA GLY A 103 25.53 1.53 -4.68
C GLY A 103 24.13 1.44 -4.08
N ASN A 104 23.09 1.26 -4.89
CA ASN A 104 21.75 1.01 -4.38
C ASN A 104 21.68 -0.39 -3.77
N VAL A 105 21.07 -0.50 -2.60
CA VAL A 105 20.90 -1.76 -1.88
C VAL A 105 19.44 -2.17 -1.95
N MET A 106 19.19 -3.42 -2.36
CA MET A 106 17.84 -3.92 -2.58
C MET A 106 17.69 -5.35 -2.07
N GLY A 107 16.46 -5.75 -1.82
CA GLY A 107 16.10 -7.13 -1.50
C GLY A 107 14.59 -7.34 -1.65
N VAL A 108 14.19 -8.59 -1.77
CA VAL A 108 12.80 -9.01 -1.97
C VAL A 108 12.29 -9.75 -0.73
N TRP A 109 11.29 -9.20 -0.06
CA TRP A 109 10.57 -9.95 0.97
C TRP A 109 9.45 -10.77 0.33
N LYS A 110 9.64 -12.09 0.24
CA LYS A 110 8.65 -13.01 -0.31
C LYS A 110 7.54 -13.24 0.72
N GLY A 111 6.33 -12.72 0.44
CA GLY A 111 5.17 -12.92 1.30
C GLY A 111 4.76 -14.40 1.42
N ALA A 112 4.01 -14.75 2.48
CA ALA A 112 3.65 -16.13 2.84
C ALA A 112 2.68 -16.86 1.88
N GLY A 113 2.32 -16.26 0.73
CA GLY A 113 1.54 -16.93 -0.30
C GLY A 113 2.44 -17.36 -1.46
N SER A 114 2.16 -18.51 -2.08
CA SER A 114 2.74 -18.84 -3.39
C SER A 114 2.50 -17.64 -4.31
N GLY A 115 3.56 -17.02 -4.80
CA GLY A 115 3.56 -15.79 -5.60
C GLY A 115 2.91 -15.96 -6.97
N GLY A 116 1.63 -16.33 -6.99
CA GLY A 116 0.82 -16.45 -8.19
C GLY A 116 0.60 -15.10 -8.85
N GLU A 117 0.44 -15.12 -10.17
CA GLU A 117 0.15 -13.97 -11.01
C GLU A 117 -0.97 -13.11 -10.43
N GLY A 118 -0.76 -11.79 -10.39
CA GLY A 118 -1.81 -10.82 -10.03
C GLY A 118 -1.77 -10.26 -8.59
N ARG A 119 -0.80 -10.60 -7.74
CA ARG A 119 -0.61 -9.90 -6.46
C ARG A 119 0.24 -8.63 -6.64
N PRO A 120 -0.16 -7.49 -6.04
CA PRO A 120 0.61 -6.25 -6.17
C PRO A 120 1.94 -6.36 -5.42
N MET A 121 3.02 -5.93 -6.08
CA MET A 121 4.31 -5.70 -5.44
C MET A 121 4.29 -4.33 -4.75
N VAL A 122 4.78 -4.28 -3.52
CA VAL A 122 4.99 -3.01 -2.80
C VAL A 122 6.48 -2.76 -2.72
N ALA A 123 6.93 -1.65 -3.30
CA ALA A 123 8.30 -1.16 -3.16
C ALA A 123 8.37 -0.16 -2.00
N VAL A 124 9.30 -0.36 -1.07
CA VAL A 124 9.64 0.59 0.00
C VAL A 124 11.00 1.18 -0.36
N LEU A 125 11.05 2.51 -0.49
CA LEU A 125 12.21 3.25 -0.97
C LEU A 125 12.64 4.26 0.09
N ALA A 126 13.94 4.33 0.36
CA ALA A 126 14.54 5.32 1.25
C ALA A 126 15.91 5.72 0.70
N HIS A 127 16.27 6.99 0.87
CA HIS A 127 17.61 7.47 0.57
C HIS A 127 18.50 7.30 1.81
N ILE A 128 19.79 7.02 1.61
CA ILE A 128 20.74 6.72 2.71
C ILE A 128 21.76 7.83 2.93
N ASP A 129 21.80 8.83 2.06
CA ASP A 129 22.66 10.01 2.14
C ASP A 129 22.23 10.96 3.27
N THR A 130 23.18 11.80 3.69
CA THR A 130 23.02 12.83 4.72
C THR A 130 23.46 14.19 4.18
N VAL A 131 22.85 15.25 4.69
CA VAL A 131 23.17 16.65 4.35
C VAL A 131 24.52 17.12 4.89
#